data_AF-A0A2V6FDE7-F1
#
_entry.id   AF-A0A2V6FDE7-F1
#
_cell.length_a   1.000
_cell.length_b   1.000
_cell.length_c   1.000
_cell.angle_alpha   90.00
_cell.angle_beta   90.00
_cell.angle_gamma   90.00
#
_symmetry.space_group_name_H-M   'P 1'
#
loop_
_entity.id
_entity.type
_entity.pdbx_description
1 polymer ?
#
loop_
_entity_poly.entity_id
_entity_poly.type
_entity_poly.pdbx_seq_one_letter_code
_entity_poly.pdbx_strand_id
1 'polypeptide(L)'
;MSEIIQAAEASENEVKSFLTTDQQAAYANFKQEQWSANARLSANGELLLLQNEIGLTQEQQDVIFPVLYQQVLKEKTRREGGGSPTASDQEVTPRSLNEWLLQSEEQRIKGLEPVLTPSQLQKYRQILAVRRAQALSVH
;
A
#
# COMPACT_ATOMS: atom_id res chain seq x y z
N MET A 1 8.23 -16.30 -3.00
CA MET A 1 8.12 -14.98 -2.35
C MET A 1 8.36 -15.02 -0.83
N SER A 2 8.09 -16.13 -0.13
CA SER A 2 8.31 -16.24 1.32
C SER A 2 9.77 -16.20 1.78
N GLU A 3 10.72 -16.75 1.01
CA GLU A 3 12.14 -16.79 1.40
C GLU A 3 12.82 -15.40 1.35
N ILE A 4 12.42 -14.53 0.42
CA ILE A 4 13.00 -13.18 0.29
C ILE A 4 12.55 -12.28 1.44
N ILE A 5 11.30 -12.42 1.89
CA ILE A 5 10.77 -11.67 3.02
C ILE A 5 11.44 -12.15 4.31
N GLN A 6 11.58 -13.47 4.51
CA GLN A 6 12.32 -14.03 5.65
C GLN A 6 13.80 -13.63 5.67
N ALA A 7 14.47 -13.59 4.52
CA ALA A 7 15.86 -13.15 4.43
C ALA A 7 16.01 -11.66 4.79
N ALA A 8 15.06 -10.82 4.39
CA ALA A 8 15.05 -9.40 4.75
C ALA A 8 14.80 -9.19 6.25
N GLU A 9 13.89 -9.95 6.87
CA GLU A 9 13.59 -9.90 8.30
C GLU A 9 14.75 -10.44 9.16
N ALA A 10 15.39 -11.53 8.72
CA ALA A 10 16.56 -12.09 9.38
C ALA A 10 17.75 -11.11 9.36
N SER A 11 18.00 -10.50 8.20
CA SER A 11 19.04 -9.48 8.04
C SER A 11 18.75 -8.24 8.91
N GLU A 12 17.49 -7.84 9.04
CA GLU A 12 17.11 -6.71 9.88
C GLU A 12 17.31 -6.98 11.38
N ASN A 13 16.97 -8.18 11.86
CA ASN A 13 17.22 -8.55 13.26
C ASN A 13 18.71 -8.64 13.57
N GLU A 14 19.50 -9.12 12.61
CA GLU A 14 20.96 -9.13 12.71
C GLU A 14 21.52 -7.70 12.78
N VAL A 15 21.08 -6.79 11.92
CA VAL A 15 21.46 -5.36 11.98
C VAL A 15 21.12 -4.76 13.34
N LYS A 16 19.89 -4.96 13.85
CA LYS A 16 19.48 -4.47 15.17
C LYS A 16 20.35 -5.00 16.31
N SER A 17 20.84 -6.24 16.21
CA SER A 17 21.68 -6.85 17.25
C SER A 17 23.04 -6.18 17.42
N PHE A 18 23.52 -5.49 16.37
CA PHE A 18 24.77 -4.71 16.41
C PHE A 18 24.59 -3.26 16.87
N LEU A 19 23.35 -2.80 17.04
CA LEU A 19 23.05 -1.41 17.42
C LEU A 19 23.00 -1.24 18.94
N THR A 20 23.58 -0.15 19.44
CA THR A 20 23.35 0.32 20.81
C THR A 20 21.89 0.76 20.99
N THR A 21 21.43 0.91 22.23
CA THR A 21 20.07 1.37 22.53
C THR A 21 19.71 2.69 21.82
N ASP A 22 20.62 3.67 21.82
CA ASP A 22 20.41 4.95 21.14
C ASP A 22 20.33 4.77 19.62
N GLN A 23 21.16 3.87 19.06
CA GLN A 23 21.13 3.53 17.64
C GLN A 23 19.85 2.77 17.25
N GLN A 24 19.30 1.94 18.14
CA GLN A 24 18.02 1.26 17.91
C GLN A 24 16.87 2.26 17.83
N ALA A 25 16.85 3.27 18.70
CA ALA A 25 15.85 4.35 18.65
C ALA A 25 15.99 5.18 17.36
N ALA A 26 17.23 5.54 16.98
CA ALA A 26 17.48 6.25 15.73
C ALA A 26 17.11 5.42 14.50
N TYR A 27 17.36 4.11 14.52
CA TYR A 27 16.99 3.19 13.45
C TYR A 27 15.47 3.06 13.29
N ALA A 28 14.72 3.03 14.40
CA ALA A 28 13.26 3.03 14.36
C ALA A 28 12.70 4.31 13.70
N ASN A 29 13.24 5.48 14.05
CA ASN A 29 12.85 6.75 13.44
C ASN A 29 13.18 6.78 11.94
N PHE A 30 14.40 6.36 11.58
CA PHE A 30 14.82 6.26 10.18
C PHE A 30 13.90 5.35 9.35
N LYS A 31 13.47 4.21 9.90
CA LYS A 31 12.51 3.32 9.24
C LYS A 31 11.15 3.99 9.02
N GLN A 32 10.64 4.70 10.02
CA GLN A 32 9.39 5.44 9.90
C GLN A 32 9.47 6.53 8.82
N GLU A 33 10.59 7.23 8.73
CA GLU A 33 10.86 8.22 7.68
C GLU A 33 10.93 7.58 6.30
N GLN A 34 11.65 6.46 6.15
CA GLN A 34 11.69 5.71 4.90
C GLN A 34 10.30 5.24 4.46
N TRP A 35 9.48 4.74 5.38
CA TRP A 35 8.12 4.31 5.06
C TRP A 35 7.26 5.48 4.59
N SER A 36 7.36 6.62 5.26
CA SER A 36 6.65 7.83 4.86
C SER A 36 7.10 8.32 3.48
N ALA A 37 8.41 8.29 3.21
CA ALA A 37 8.97 8.64 1.90
C ALA A 37 8.48 7.68 0.80
N ASN A 38 8.52 6.37 1.06
CA ASN A 38 8.04 5.35 0.12
C ASN A 38 6.53 5.46 -0.12
N ALA A 39 5.73 5.70 0.92
CA ALA A 39 4.30 5.93 0.79
C ALA A 39 4.00 7.16 -0.07
N ARG A 40 4.78 8.23 0.11
CA ARG A 40 4.67 9.44 -0.71
C ARG A 40 5.02 9.18 -2.17
N LEU A 41 6.10 8.44 -2.44
CA LEU A 41 6.49 8.07 -3.80
C LEU A 41 5.41 7.22 -4.49
N SER A 42 4.92 6.18 -3.81
CA SER A 42 3.86 5.31 -4.33
C SER A 42 2.55 6.06 -4.58
N ALA A 43 2.13 6.92 -3.64
CA ALA A 43 0.93 7.74 -3.80
C ALA A 43 1.05 8.71 -4.98
N ASN A 44 2.20 9.38 -5.14
CA ASN A 44 2.45 10.28 -6.26
C ASN A 44 2.48 9.53 -7.61
N GLY A 45 3.08 8.33 -7.65
CA GLY A 45 3.12 7.52 -8.87
C GLY A 45 1.72 7.10 -9.31
N GLU A 46 0.87 6.67 -8.37
CA GLU A 46 -0.53 6.34 -8.66
C GLU A 46 -1.33 7.59 -9.05
N LEU A 47 -1.11 8.73 -8.38
CA LEU A 47 -1.77 9.99 -8.70
C LEU A 47 -1.46 10.47 -10.12
N LEU A 48 -0.19 10.41 -10.53
CA LEU A 48 0.26 10.74 -11.88
C LEU A 48 -0.40 9.83 -12.91
N LEU A 49 -0.50 8.53 -12.61
CA LEU A 49 -1.19 7.60 -13.51
C LEU A 49 -2.67 7.95 -13.63
N LEU A 50 -3.36 8.23 -12.52
CA LEU A 50 -4.77 8.62 -12.54
C LEU A 50 -4.98 9.93 -13.30
N GLN A 51 -4.09 10.90 -13.13
CA GLN A 51 -4.13 12.14 -13.90
C GLN A 51 -4.09 11.87 -15.40
N ASN A 52 -3.16 11.03 -15.86
CA ASN A 52 -2.98 10.72 -17.27
C ASN A 52 -4.11 9.85 -17.84
N GLU A 53 -4.60 8.88 -17.06
CA GLU A 53 -5.55 7.89 -17.56
C GLU A 53 -7.01 8.33 -17.43
N ILE A 54 -7.39 9.00 -16.34
CA ILE A 54 -8.78 9.36 -16.07
C ILE A 54 -9.02 10.86 -15.99
N GLY A 55 -7.99 11.68 -16.22
CA GLY A 55 -8.12 13.14 -16.32
C GLY A 55 -8.56 13.77 -15.01
N LEU A 56 -7.78 13.61 -13.95
CA LEU A 56 -8.07 14.22 -12.65
C LEU A 56 -7.89 15.75 -12.70
N THR A 57 -8.83 16.49 -12.13
CA THR A 57 -8.62 17.92 -11.83
C THR A 57 -7.63 18.10 -10.68
N GLN A 58 -7.12 19.32 -10.49
CA GLN A 58 -6.22 19.60 -9.37
C GLN A 58 -6.93 19.38 -8.02
N GLU A 59 -8.20 19.80 -7.90
CA GLU A 59 -8.98 19.61 -6.68
C GLU A 59 -9.19 18.11 -6.38
N GLN A 60 -9.43 17.29 -7.40
CA GLN A 60 -9.51 15.85 -7.23
C GLN A 60 -8.16 15.28 -6.79
N GLN A 61 -7.05 15.75 -7.35
CA GLN A 61 -5.72 15.27 -6.97
C GLN A 61 -5.39 15.54 -5.50
N ASP A 62 -5.72 16.73 -5.00
CA ASP A 62 -5.46 17.13 -3.62
C ASP A 62 -6.22 16.27 -2.60
N VAL A 63 -7.43 15.81 -2.96
CA VAL A 63 -8.25 14.92 -2.10
C VAL A 63 -7.83 13.46 -2.25
N ILE A 64 -7.40 13.03 -3.43
CA ILE A 64 -7.03 11.65 -3.72
C ILE A 64 -5.66 11.29 -3.12
N PHE A 65 -4.69 12.20 -3.15
CA PHE A 65 -3.36 11.95 -2.59
C PHE A 65 -3.37 11.41 -1.15
N PRO A 66 -4.04 12.04 -0.16
CA PRO A 66 -4.05 11.53 1.22
C PRO A 66 -4.71 10.15 1.34
N VAL A 67 -5.72 9.84 0.50
CA VAL A 67 -6.34 8.51 0.46
C VAL A 67 -5.35 7.45 0.01
N LEU A 68 -4.63 7.71 -1.09
CA LEU A 68 -3.61 6.80 -1.62
C LEU A 68 -2.43 6.63 -0.64
N TYR A 69 -1.98 7.73 -0.03
CA TYR A 69 -0.90 7.72 0.96
C TYR A 69 -1.24 6.86 2.17
N GLN A 70 -2.43 7.06 2.75
CA GLN A 70 -2.91 6.28 3.90
C GLN A 70 -3.07 4.80 3.57
N GLN A 71 -3.52 4.47 2.35
CA GLN A 71 -3.62 3.08 1.92
C GLN A 71 -2.24 2.40 1.88
N VAL A 72 -1.22 3.05 1.31
CA VAL A 72 0.13 2.47 1.25
C VAL A 72 0.70 2.25 2.65
N LEU A 73 0.46 3.18 3.59
CA LEU A 73 0.85 2.99 4.99
C LEU A 73 0.13 1.79 5.64
N LYS A 74 -1.18 1.64 5.44
CA LYS A 74 -1.96 0.52 5.99
C LYS A 74 -1.53 -0.84 5.43
N GLU A 75 -1.27 -0.92 4.12
CA GLU A 75 -0.77 -2.13 3.47
C GLU A 75 0.59 -2.56 4.04
N LYS A 76 1.44 -1.60 4.43
CA LYS A 76 2.74 -1.86 5.02
C LYS A 76 2.65 -2.32 6.47
N THR A 77 1.86 -1.64 7.31
CA THR A 77 1.62 -2.05 8.71
C THR A 77 1.10 -3.48 8.80
N ARG A 78 0.23 -3.90 7.87
CA ARG A 78 -0.27 -5.28 7.80
C ARG A 78 0.82 -6.30 7.43
N ARG A 79 1.85 -5.91 6.65
CA ARG A 79 2.95 -6.79 6.21
C ARG A 79 4.07 -6.94 7.24
N GLU A 80 4.44 -5.85 7.94
CA GLU A 80 5.49 -5.89 8.97
C GLU A 80 4.96 -6.29 10.35
N GLY A 81 3.65 -6.17 10.57
CA GLY A 81 3.07 -6.36 11.89
C GLY A 81 3.17 -7.78 12.45
N GLY A 82 3.26 -8.84 11.61
CA GLY A 82 3.19 -10.25 12.07
C GLY A 82 2.02 -10.55 13.02
N GLY A 83 1.10 -9.60 13.16
CA GLY A 83 0.15 -9.50 14.23
C GLY A 83 -1.10 -10.18 13.75
N SER A 84 -1.45 -11.27 14.42
CA SER A 84 -2.80 -11.81 14.36
C SER A 84 -3.78 -10.63 14.46
N PRO A 85 -4.79 -10.53 13.58
CA PRO A 85 -5.77 -9.46 13.63
C PRO A 85 -6.29 -9.39 15.07
N THR A 86 -6.09 -8.27 15.76
CA THR A 86 -6.76 -8.06 17.03
C THR A 86 -8.25 -8.16 16.77
N ALA A 87 -9.01 -8.85 17.63
CA ALA A 87 -10.41 -9.22 17.40
C ALA A 87 -11.39 -8.05 17.12
N SER A 88 -10.92 -6.80 17.16
CA SER A 88 -11.61 -5.59 16.72
C SER A 88 -11.44 -5.28 15.22
N ASP A 89 -10.47 -5.87 14.53
CA ASP A 89 -10.27 -5.77 13.08
C ASP A 89 -10.90 -7.00 12.41
N GLN A 90 -12.21 -6.94 12.20
CA GLN A 90 -12.95 -7.84 11.31
C GLN A 90 -12.58 -7.60 9.82
N GLU A 91 -11.33 -7.28 9.51
CA GLU A 91 -10.85 -7.31 8.14
C GLU A 91 -10.45 -8.75 7.81
N VAL A 92 -11.21 -9.38 6.91
CA VAL A 92 -10.92 -10.71 6.37
C VAL A 92 -9.45 -10.76 5.95
N THR A 93 -8.64 -11.55 6.64
CA THR A 93 -7.26 -11.84 6.23
C THR A 93 -7.31 -12.60 4.90
N PRO A 94 -6.74 -12.08 3.81
CA PRO A 94 -6.78 -12.77 2.52
C PRO A 94 -6.04 -14.10 2.58
N ARG A 95 -6.61 -15.15 2.00
CA ARG A 95 -6.02 -16.51 1.94
C ARG A 95 -5.18 -16.73 0.69
N SER A 96 -5.28 -15.84 -0.29
CA SER A 96 -4.50 -15.88 -1.53
C SER A 96 -4.09 -14.49 -2.01
N LEU A 97 -3.10 -14.43 -2.91
CA LEU A 97 -2.68 -13.18 -3.56
C LEU A 97 -3.85 -12.51 -4.30
N ASN A 98 -4.70 -13.28 -4.96
CA ASN A 98 -5.86 -12.75 -5.68
C ASN A 98 -6.89 -12.11 -4.74
N GLU A 99 -7.20 -12.76 -3.62
CA GLU A 99 -8.09 -12.19 -2.60
C GLU A 99 -7.50 -10.91 -1.99
N TRP A 100 -6.17 -10.87 -1.80
CA TRP A 100 -5.49 -9.68 -1.30
C TRP A 100 -5.59 -8.51 -2.28
N LEU A 101 -5.36 -8.77 -3.58
CA LEU A 101 -5.50 -7.77 -4.63
C LEU A 101 -6.93 -7.22 -4.67
N LEU A 102 -7.94 -8.10 -4.67
CA LEU A 102 -9.35 -7.69 -4.68
C LEU A 102 -9.72 -6.82 -3.48
N GLN A 103 -9.31 -7.21 -2.27
CA GLN A 103 -9.58 -6.42 -1.07
C GLN A 103 -8.90 -5.05 -1.12
N SER A 104 -7.64 -5.00 -1.57
CA SER A 104 -6.89 -3.73 -1.71
C SER A 104 -7.52 -2.79 -2.73
N GLU A 105 -8.06 -3.35 -3.82
CA GLU A 105 -8.77 -2.61 -4.87
C GLU A 105 -10.11 -2.07 -4.35
N GLU A 106 -10.88 -2.86 -3.62
CA GLU A 106 -12.14 -2.42 -3.04
C GLU A 106 -11.95 -1.26 -2.05
N GLN A 107 -10.94 -1.35 -1.19
CA GLN A 107 -10.64 -0.27 -0.25
C GLN A 107 -10.23 1.01 -0.97
N ARG A 108 -9.47 0.88 -2.06
CA ARG A 108 -9.10 2.02 -2.90
C ARG A 108 -10.31 2.63 -3.59
N ILE A 109 -11.16 1.79 -4.20
CA ILE A 109 -12.41 2.24 -4.85
C ILE A 109 -13.29 2.98 -3.87
N LYS A 110 -13.53 2.44 -2.67
CA LYS A 110 -14.34 3.09 -1.62
C LYS A 110 -13.78 4.45 -1.21
N GLY A 111 -12.45 4.57 -1.10
CA GLY A 111 -11.81 5.84 -0.75
C GLY A 111 -11.91 6.91 -1.85
N LEU A 112 -11.99 6.50 -3.12
CA LEU A 112 -12.01 7.41 -4.27
C LEU A 112 -13.41 7.69 -4.83
N GLU A 113 -14.39 6.84 -4.55
CA GLU A 113 -15.78 6.98 -4.98
C GLU A 113 -16.41 8.36 -4.71
N PRO A 114 -16.21 9.03 -3.54
CA PRO A 114 -16.81 10.34 -3.32
C PRO A 114 -16.16 11.48 -4.13
N VAL A 115 -15.00 11.25 -4.75
CA VAL A 115 -14.20 12.28 -5.45
C VAL A 115 -14.27 12.12 -6.97
N LEU A 116 -14.34 10.86 -7.43
CA LEU A 116 -14.37 10.55 -8.86
C LEU A 116 -15.79 10.67 -9.42
N THR A 117 -15.89 11.15 -10.67
CA THR A 117 -17.15 11.04 -11.41
C THR A 117 -17.45 9.57 -11.74
N PRO A 118 -18.71 9.22 -12.07
CA PRO A 118 -19.06 7.84 -12.44
C PRO A 118 -18.22 7.29 -13.60
N SER A 119 -17.92 8.12 -14.60
CA SER A 119 -17.09 7.73 -15.76
C SER A 119 -15.62 7.53 -15.38
N GLN A 120 -15.06 8.40 -14.53
CA GLN A 120 -13.72 8.26 -13.99
C GLN A 120 -13.60 6.99 -13.14
N LEU A 121 -14.57 6.72 -12.28
CA LEU A 121 -14.61 5.53 -11.44
C LEU A 121 -14.70 4.24 -12.28
N GLN A 122 -15.51 4.24 -13.33
CA GLN A 122 -15.60 3.11 -14.25
C GLN A 122 -14.27 2.84 -14.96
N LYS A 123 -13.64 3.88 -15.51
CA LYS A 123 -12.33 3.74 -16.15
C LYS A 123 -11.26 3.28 -15.16
N TYR A 124 -11.33 3.77 -13.92
CA TYR A 124 -10.43 3.33 -12.87
C TYR A 124 -10.56 1.83 -12.55
N ARG A 125 -11.78 1.31 -12.44
CA ARG A 125 -12.02 -0.13 -12.25
C ARG A 125 -11.44 -0.97 -13.39
N GLN A 126 -11.49 -0.48 -14.62
CA GLN A 126 -10.89 -1.17 -15.77
C GLN A 126 -9.37 -1.23 -15.67
N ILE A 127 -8.72 -0.13 -15.28
CA ILE A 127 -7.27 -0.06 -15.06
C ILE A 127 -6.85 -1.08 -13.99
N LEU A 128 -7.56 -1.11 -12.86
CA LEU A 128 -7.31 -2.08 -11.79
C LEU A 128 -7.46 -3.52 -12.28
N ALA A 129 -8.54 -3.83 -13.02
CA ALA A 129 -8.75 -5.17 -13.57
C ALA A 129 -7.61 -5.64 -14.51
N VAL A 130 -7.09 -4.74 -15.35
CA VAL A 130 -5.96 -5.04 -16.24
C VAL A 130 -4.69 -5.29 -15.44
N ARG A 131 -4.37 -4.43 -14.46
CA ARG A 131 -3.21 -4.61 -13.59
C ARG A 131 -3.28 -5.90 -12.78
N ARG A 132 -4.47 -6.26 -12.29
CA ARG A 132 -4.70 -7.53 -11.58
C ARG A 132 -4.43 -8.72 -12.48
N ALA A 133 -4.96 -8.70 -13.71
CA ALA A 133 -4.72 -9.76 -14.68
C ALA A 133 -3.22 -9.92 -14.98
N GLN A 134 -2.49 -8.80 -15.13
CA GLN A 134 -1.04 -8.80 -15.31
C GLN A 134 -0.33 -9.39 -14.08
N ALA A 135 -0.68 -8.96 -12.87
CA ALA A 135 -0.08 -9.45 -11.63
C ALA A 135 -0.27 -10.96 -11.44
N LEU A 136 -1.43 -11.50 -11.82
CA LEU A 136 -1.73 -12.93 -11.74
C LEU A 136 -1.09 -13.75 -12.86
N SER A 137 -0.72 -13.13 -13.98
CA SER A 137 -0.08 -13.80 -15.13
C SER A 137 1.43 -14.01 -14.98
N VAL A 138 2.05 -13.37 -13.98
CA VAL A 138 3.51 -13.41 -13.74
C VAL A 138 3.90 -14.52 -12.73
N HIS A 139 2.99 -15.46 -12.45
CA HIS A 139 3.18 -16.60 -11.55
C HIS A 139 2.80 -17.91 -12.25
#